data_AF-A0A7S4NZQ7-F1
#
_entry.id   AF-A0A7S4NZQ7-F1
#
_cell.length_a   1.000
_cell.length_b   1.000
_cell.length_c   1.000
_cell.angle_alpha   90.00
_cell.angle_beta   90.00
_cell.angle_gamma   90.00
#
_symmetry.space_group_name_H-M   'P 1'
#
loop_
_entity.id
_entity.type
_entity.pdbx_description
1 polymer ?
#
loop_
_entity_poly.entity_id
_entity_poly.type
_entity_poly.pdbx_seq_one_letter_code
_entity_poly.pdbx_strand_id
1 'polypeptide(L)'
;MDWHTDSLPHPNAQALSNQEVLGILQKKLEHCRKILTEKEYKSLPSIRHLETTLKYALLSHRHLSHRSRDLTAAKRRVLEETKLRLVERDPSNQTTPTRRLTSSEIASMLNLEPSTISEVNILFPWFSKCEPLDVE
;
A
#
# COMPACT_ATOMS: atom_id res chain seq x y z
N MET A 1 -1.14 -0.73 31.26
CA MET A 1 -1.50 -1.08 29.86
C MET A 1 -0.37 -0.59 28.99
N ASP A 2 0.48 -1.51 28.55
CA ASP A 2 1.64 -1.22 27.69
C ASP A 2 1.17 -1.04 26.25
N TRP A 3 0.98 0.21 25.86
CA TRP A 3 0.64 0.65 24.50
C TRP A 3 1.72 0.27 23.45
N HIS A 4 2.91 -0.15 23.90
CA HIS A 4 3.98 -0.61 23.05
C HIS A 4 3.76 -2.02 22.47
N THR A 5 3.05 -2.92 23.16
CA THR A 5 2.81 -4.30 22.67
C THR A 5 1.66 -4.40 21.67
N ASP A 6 0.67 -3.51 21.73
CA ASP A 6 -0.45 -3.44 20.77
C ASP A 6 -0.07 -2.74 19.45
N SER A 7 1.12 -2.12 19.39
CA SER A 7 1.59 -1.37 18.22
C SER A 7 2.44 -2.21 17.27
N LEU A 8 2.75 -3.46 17.62
CA LEU A 8 3.44 -4.37 16.70
C LEU A 8 2.39 -4.95 15.73
N PRO A 9 2.59 -4.83 14.40
CA PRO A 9 1.67 -5.44 13.46
C PRO A 9 1.60 -6.93 13.75
N HIS A 10 0.38 -7.43 13.96
CA HIS A 10 0.11 -8.85 14.17
C HIS A 10 0.88 -9.66 13.10
N PRO A 11 1.52 -10.80 13.43
CA PRO A 11 2.37 -11.52 12.48
C PRO A 11 1.64 -11.97 11.19
N ASN A 12 0.31 -12.04 11.26
CA ASN A 12 -0.58 -12.35 10.14
C ASN A 12 -1.31 -11.10 9.58
N ALA A 13 -0.90 -9.90 9.94
CA ALA A 13 -1.52 -8.67 9.44
C ALA A 13 -1.28 -8.56 7.93
N GLN A 14 -2.37 -8.49 7.18
CA GLN A 14 -2.31 -8.29 5.75
C GLN A 14 -2.03 -6.81 5.47
N ALA A 15 -0.95 -6.53 4.72
CA ALA A 15 -0.70 -5.20 4.21
C ALA A 15 -1.78 -4.86 3.16
N LEU A 16 -2.39 -3.69 3.31
CA LEU A 16 -3.44 -3.20 2.42
C LEU A 16 -2.96 -1.95 1.70
N SER A 17 -3.32 -1.85 0.43
CA SER A 17 -3.25 -0.60 -0.30
C SER A 17 -4.29 0.40 0.24
N ASN A 18 -4.03 1.69 0.07
CA ASN A 18 -4.96 2.76 0.41
C ASN A 18 -6.29 2.57 -0.33
N GLN A 19 -6.29 1.99 -1.53
CA GLN A 19 -7.49 1.69 -2.29
C GLN A 19 -8.33 0.58 -1.64
N GLU A 20 -7.68 -0.48 -1.14
CA GLU A 20 -8.36 -1.53 -0.39
C GLU A 20 -8.91 -1.00 0.93
N VAL A 21 -8.13 -0.19 1.65
CA VAL A 21 -8.58 0.48 2.89
C VAL A 21 -9.82 1.35 2.61
N LEU A 22 -9.83 2.12 1.52
CA LEU A 22 -11.01 2.90 1.11
C LEU A 22 -12.24 2.02 0.90
N GLY A 23 -12.11 0.94 0.14
CA GLY A 23 -13.21 0.02 -0.13
C GLY A 23 -13.74 -0.64 1.14
N ILE A 24 -12.86 -1.02 2.06
CA ILE A 24 -13.22 -1.61 3.36
C ILE A 24 -13.95 -0.58 4.23
N LEU A 25 -13.42 0.64 4.35
CA LEU A 25 -14.03 1.70 5.15
C LEU A 25 -15.42 2.09 4.63
N GLN A 26 -15.59 2.21 3.32
CA GLN A 26 -16.87 2.48 2.69
C GLN A 26 -17.89 1.38 2.99
N LYS A 27 -17.53 0.12 2.76
CA LYS A 27 -18.40 -1.03 3.05
C LYS A 27 -18.77 -1.11 4.53
N LYS A 28 -17.81 -0.86 5.43
CA LYS A 28 -18.03 -0.90 6.87
C LYS A 28 -18.98 0.22 7.33
N LEU A 29 -18.78 1.45 6.84
CA LEU A 29 -19.67 2.57 7.14
C LEU A 29 -21.07 2.35 6.56
N GLU A 30 -21.19 1.81 5.36
CA GLU A 30 -22.48 1.45 4.76
C GLU A 30 -23.18 0.37 5.58
N HIS A 31 -22.46 -0.66 6.02
CA HIS A 31 -23.01 -1.69 6.90
C HIS A 31 -23.49 -1.10 8.22
N CYS A 32 -22.70 -0.23 8.87
CA CYS A 32 -23.10 0.48 10.07
C CYS A 32 -24.38 1.33 9.85
N ARG A 33 -24.53 1.99 8.70
CA ARG A 33 -25.77 2.73 8.37
C ARG A 33 -26.99 1.84 8.24
N LYS A 34 -26.82 0.58 7.81
CA LYS A 34 -27.94 -0.37 7.64
C LYS A 34 -28.41 -0.96 8.97
N ILE A 35 -27.50 -1.14 9.93
CA ILE A 35 -27.81 -1.83 11.19
C ILE A 35 -28.10 -0.87 12.35
N LEU A 36 -27.60 0.37 12.30
CA LEU A 36 -27.78 1.34 13.37
C LEU A 36 -28.89 2.33 13.05
N THR A 37 -29.54 2.83 14.10
CA THR A 37 -30.38 4.02 13.96
C THR A 37 -29.54 5.24 13.63
N GLU A 38 -30.16 6.27 13.03
CA GLU A 38 -29.45 7.50 12.66
C GLU A 38 -28.84 8.22 13.88
N LYS A 39 -29.48 8.12 15.04
CA LYS A 39 -28.97 8.67 16.31
C LYS A 39 -27.71 7.94 16.78
N GLU A 40 -27.70 6.61 16.72
CA GLU A 40 -26.53 5.80 17.09
C GLU A 40 -25.38 6.04 16.09
N TYR A 41 -25.70 6.06 14.80
CA TYR A 41 -24.71 6.28 13.75
C TYR A 41 -23.94 7.60 13.95
N LYS A 42 -24.65 8.68 14.26
CA LYS A 42 -24.06 10.02 14.45
C LYS A 42 -23.35 10.20 15.80
N SER A 43 -23.71 9.43 16.82
CA SER A 43 -23.19 9.63 18.19
C SER A 43 -21.96 8.78 18.51
N LEU A 44 -21.82 7.61 17.90
CA LEU A 44 -20.72 6.69 18.19
C LEU A 44 -19.36 7.28 17.78
N PRO A 45 -18.39 7.40 18.72
CA PRO A 45 -17.06 7.89 18.42
C PRO A 45 -16.34 7.06 17.36
N SER A 46 -16.51 5.74 17.38
CA SER A 46 -15.88 4.82 16.41
C SER A 46 -16.30 5.10 14.97
N ILE A 47 -17.56 5.47 14.74
CA ILE A 47 -18.08 5.83 13.41
C ILE A 47 -17.47 7.15 12.95
N ARG A 48 -17.40 8.14 13.83
CA ARG A 48 -16.73 9.43 13.53
C ARG A 48 -15.25 9.26 13.17
N HIS A 49 -14.55 8.35 13.85
CA HIS A 49 -13.17 8.00 13.49
C HIS A 49 -13.12 7.35 12.10
N LEU A 50 -13.99 6.37 11.82
CA LEU A 50 -14.05 5.73 10.50
C LEU A 50 -14.36 6.73 9.37
N GLU A 51 -15.30 7.65 9.58
CA GLU A 51 -15.63 8.72 8.63
C GLU A 51 -14.45 9.68 8.42
N THR A 52 -13.74 10.03 9.48
CA THR A 52 -12.55 10.88 9.41
C THR A 52 -11.42 10.19 8.66
N THR A 53 -11.14 8.92 8.96
CA THR A 53 -10.14 8.11 8.25
C THR A 53 -10.52 7.95 6.79
N LEU A 54 -11.79 7.71 6.48
CA LEU A 54 -12.28 7.65 5.09
C LEU A 54 -12.07 8.99 4.38
N LYS A 55 -12.37 10.12 5.03
CA LYS A 55 -12.15 11.46 4.47
C LYS A 55 -10.68 11.71 4.16
N TYR A 56 -9.77 11.39 5.08
CA TYR A 56 -8.33 11.52 4.83
C TYR A 56 -7.86 10.60 3.71
N ALA A 57 -8.26 9.33 3.73
CA ALA A 57 -7.91 8.38 2.68
C ALA A 57 -8.41 8.84 1.30
N LEU A 58 -9.61 9.43 1.22
CA LEU A 58 -10.16 9.99 -0.01
C LEU A 58 -9.39 11.22 -0.49
N LEU A 59 -8.96 12.11 0.42
CA LEU A 59 -8.14 13.27 0.06
C LEU A 59 -6.78 12.83 -0.48
N SER A 60 -6.10 11.92 0.23
CA SER A 60 -4.83 11.35 -0.23
C SER A 60 -4.98 10.66 -1.59
N HIS A 61 -6.06 9.92 -1.80
CA HIS A 61 -6.37 9.33 -3.11
C HIS A 61 -6.72 10.34 -4.19
N ARG A 62 -7.47 11.41 -3.88
CA ARG A 62 -7.89 12.41 -4.87
C ARG A 62 -6.71 13.24 -5.38
N HIS A 63 -5.72 13.52 -4.52
CA HIS A 63 -4.46 14.12 -4.95
C HIS A 63 -3.65 13.19 -5.87
N LEU A 64 -3.79 11.87 -5.73
CA LEU A 64 -3.14 10.88 -6.61
C LEU A 64 -3.97 10.58 -7.88
N SER A 65 -5.30 10.70 -7.80
CA SER A 65 -6.26 10.29 -8.83
C SER A 65 -6.52 11.32 -9.94
N HIS A 66 -5.95 12.54 -9.87
CA HIS A 66 -6.02 13.49 -10.99
C HIS A 66 -5.17 13.07 -12.21
N ARG A 67 -4.46 11.94 -12.13
CA ARG A 67 -3.72 11.35 -13.26
C ARG A 67 -4.50 10.14 -13.82
N SER A 68 -4.88 10.30 -15.10
CA SER A 68 -5.50 9.41 -16.10
C SER A 68 -5.44 7.88 -15.86
N ARG A 69 -6.32 7.15 -16.56
CA ARG A 69 -6.29 5.69 -16.79
C ARG A 69 -4.91 5.17 -17.23
N ASP A 70 -4.10 6.03 -17.84
CA ASP A 70 -2.69 5.81 -18.20
C ASP A 70 -1.79 5.57 -16.99
N LEU A 71 -2.12 6.15 -15.83
CA LEU A 71 -1.39 5.99 -14.58
C LEU A 71 -1.49 4.57 -14.04
N THR A 72 -2.64 3.92 -14.14
CA THR A 72 -2.80 2.52 -13.71
C THR A 72 -1.97 1.57 -14.56
N ALA A 73 -1.87 1.84 -15.86
CA ALA A 73 -1.00 1.08 -16.76
C ALA A 73 0.48 1.34 -16.45
N ALA A 74 0.87 2.59 -16.21
CA ALA A 74 2.22 2.95 -15.80
C ALA A 74 2.62 2.32 -14.46
N LYS A 75 1.75 2.35 -13.44
CA LYS A 75 1.94 1.69 -12.14
C LYS A 75 2.19 0.20 -12.28
N ARG A 76 1.37 -0.48 -13.10
CA ARG A 76 1.56 -1.91 -13.38
C ARG A 76 2.88 -2.16 -14.09
N ARG A 77 3.25 -1.33 -15.07
CA ARG A 77 4.54 -1.45 -15.76
C ARG A 77 5.72 -1.33 -14.80
N VAL A 78 5.74 -0.30 -13.94
CA VAL A 78 6.83 -0.12 -12.95
C VAL A 78 6.88 -1.28 -11.96
N LEU A 79 5.74 -1.78 -11.48
CA LEU A 79 5.69 -2.93 -10.59
C LEU A 79 6.21 -4.21 -11.26
N GLU A 80 5.81 -4.48 -12.50
CA GLU A 80 6.29 -5.63 -13.27
C GLU A 80 7.78 -5.49 -13.61
N GLU A 81 8.26 -4.31 -13.97
CA GLU A 81 9.67 -4.05 -14.22
C GLU A 81 10.52 -4.22 -12.96
N THR A 82 10.02 -3.78 -11.80
CA THR A 82 10.66 -4.01 -10.49
C THR A 82 10.75 -5.50 -10.19
N LYS A 83 9.68 -6.26 -10.45
CA LYS A 83 9.70 -7.73 -10.31
C LYS A 83 10.71 -8.36 -11.26
N LEU A 84 10.73 -7.97 -12.54
CA LEU A 84 11.65 -8.50 -13.54
C LEU A 84 13.10 -8.24 -13.14
N ARG A 85 13.45 -7.02 -12.69
CA ARG A 85 14.80 -6.73 -12.22
C ARG A 85 15.21 -7.53 -10.99
N LEU A 86 14.27 -7.89 -10.10
CA LEU A 86 14.56 -8.81 -8.99
C LEU A 86 14.82 -10.24 -9.46
N VAL A 87 14.22 -10.66 -10.58
CA VAL A 87 14.48 -11.99 -11.18
C VAL A 87 15.80 -12.01 -11.96
N GLU A 88 16.07 -11.00 -12.79
CA GLU A 88 17.27 -10.94 -13.65
C GLU A 88 18.58 -10.76 -12.86
N ARG A 89 18.50 -10.23 -11.63
CA ARG A 89 19.65 -9.97 -10.76
C ARG A 89 20.07 -11.13 -9.86
N ASP A 90 19.58 -12.35 -10.11
CA ASP A 90 20.03 -13.56 -9.40
C ASP A 90 20.93 -14.43 -10.32
N PRO A 91 22.16 -14.02 -10.66
CA PRO A 91 23.06 -14.83 -11.49
C PRO A 91 23.72 -15.97 -10.70
N SER A 92 23.47 -16.11 -9.39
CA SER A 92 24.10 -17.12 -8.55
C SER A 92 23.06 -17.97 -7.82
N ASN A 93 22.66 -19.06 -8.49
CA ASN A 93 22.20 -20.35 -7.95
C ASN A 93 20.81 -20.78 -8.43
N GLN A 94 20.82 -21.88 -9.18
CA GLN A 94 19.69 -22.75 -9.50
C GLN A 94 19.08 -23.45 -8.24
N THR A 95 19.10 -22.83 -7.05
CA THR A 95 18.58 -23.47 -5.82
C THR A 95 18.03 -22.51 -4.76
N THR A 96 18.13 -21.18 -4.92
CA THR A 96 17.54 -20.20 -4.00
C THR A 96 16.22 -19.63 -4.56
N PRO A 97 15.20 -19.40 -3.72
CA PRO A 97 13.94 -18.86 -4.21
C PRO A 97 14.17 -17.43 -4.69
N THR A 98 13.94 -17.21 -5.99
CA THR A 98 13.87 -15.90 -6.65
C THR A 98 13.21 -14.91 -5.70
N ARG A 99 13.89 -13.82 -5.31
CA ARG A 99 13.33 -12.88 -4.32
C ARG A 99 12.01 -12.32 -4.85
N ARG A 100 10.90 -12.77 -4.24
CA ARG A 100 9.56 -12.25 -4.52
C ARG A 100 9.30 -11.07 -3.60
N LEU A 101 8.64 -10.05 -4.14
CA LEU A 101 8.11 -8.96 -3.33
C LEU A 101 7.12 -9.51 -2.30
N THR A 102 7.26 -9.08 -1.05
CA THR A 102 6.31 -9.33 0.02
C THR A 102 5.04 -8.50 -0.18
N SER A 103 3.93 -8.91 0.45
CA SER A 103 2.67 -8.16 0.40
C SER A 103 2.82 -6.73 0.93
N SER A 104 3.71 -6.50 1.90
CA SER A 104 4.00 -5.17 2.44
C SER A 104 4.74 -4.27 1.44
N GLU A 105 5.74 -4.83 0.75
CA GLU A 105 6.47 -4.11 -0.32
C GLU A 105 5.52 -3.76 -1.47
N ILE A 106 4.68 -4.70 -1.90
CA ILE A 106 3.67 -4.47 -2.95
C ILE A 106 2.68 -3.38 -2.52
N ALA A 107 2.11 -3.48 -1.32
CA ALA A 107 1.17 -2.48 -0.81
C ALA A 107 1.82 -1.09 -0.72
N SER A 108 3.07 -1.02 -0.28
CA SER A 108 3.83 0.24 -0.20
C SER A 108 4.09 0.84 -1.58
N MET A 109 4.45 0.03 -2.59
CA MET A 109 4.59 0.48 -3.97
C MET A 109 3.27 0.98 -4.55
N LEU A 110 2.16 0.30 -4.26
CA LEU A 110 0.82 0.74 -4.68
C LEU A 110 0.39 2.05 -3.99
N ASN A 111 0.89 2.32 -2.78
CA ASN A 111 0.53 3.50 -2.00
C ASN A 111 1.38 4.74 -2.33
N LEU A 112 2.68 4.55 -2.55
CA LEU A 112 3.62 5.63 -2.85
C LEU A 112 3.71 5.94 -4.35
N GLU A 113 3.22 5.04 -5.20
CA GLU A 113 3.03 5.24 -6.64
C GLU A 113 4.27 5.77 -7.38
N PRO A 114 5.44 5.10 -7.27
CA PRO A 114 6.61 5.48 -8.05
C PRO A 114 6.30 5.38 -9.54
N SER A 115 6.72 6.39 -10.29
CA SER A 115 6.56 6.52 -11.73
C SER A 115 7.78 6.03 -12.50
N THR A 116 8.92 5.86 -11.84
CA THR A 116 10.18 5.39 -12.43
C THR A 116 10.94 4.45 -11.50
N ILE A 117 11.86 3.65 -12.05
CA ILE A 117 12.77 2.79 -11.26
C ILE A 117 13.70 3.63 -10.37
N SER A 118 14.08 4.83 -10.80
CA SER A 118 14.85 5.77 -9.98
C SER A 118 14.07 6.19 -8.72
N GLU A 119 12.78 6.49 -8.86
CA GLU A 119 11.92 6.73 -7.69
C GLU A 119 11.77 5.49 -6.81
N VAL A 120 11.74 4.29 -7.39
CA VAL A 120 11.75 3.04 -6.60
C VAL A 120 13.03 2.95 -5.76
N ASN A 121 14.20 3.20 -6.35
CA ASN A 121 15.48 3.22 -5.63
C ASN A 121 15.56 4.25 -4.51
N ILE A 122 14.85 5.39 -4.64
CA ILE A 122 14.82 6.44 -3.61
C ILE A 122 13.84 6.08 -2.49
N LEU A 123 12.63 5.66 -2.85
CA LEU A 123 11.53 5.41 -1.91
C LEU A 123 11.66 4.07 -1.19
N PHE A 124 12.39 3.12 -1.77
CA PHE A 124 12.52 1.76 -1.27
C PHE A 124 14.00 1.35 -1.14
N PRO A 125 14.68 1.72 -0.04
CA PRO A 125 16.11 1.39 0.15
C PRO A 125 16.43 -0.11 0.13
N TRP A 126 15.44 -0.97 0.38
CA TRP A 126 15.59 -2.42 0.27
C TRP A 126 15.74 -2.91 -1.18
N PHE A 127 15.32 -2.10 -2.15
CA PHE A 127 15.49 -2.34 -3.58
C PHE A 127 16.87 -1.88 -4.05
N SER A 128 17.36 -0.73 -3.53
CA SER A 128 18.69 -0.18 -3.82
C SER A 128 19.83 -1.06 -3.27
N LYS A 129 19.58 -1.82 -2.18
CA LYS A 129 20.52 -2.86 -1.69
C LYS A 129 20.72 -4.01 -2.69
N CYS A 130 19.93 -4.07 -3.77
CA CYS A 130 20.07 -4.99 -4.88
C CYS A 130 20.76 -4.33 -6.11
N GLU A 131 21.32 -3.13 -5.97
CA GLU A 131 22.22 -2.48 -6.94
C GLU A 131 23.59 -2.23 -6.28
N PRO A 132 24.72 -2.61 -6.91
CA PRO A 132 25.89 -1.74 -6.83
C PRO A 132 25.54 -0.44 -7.58
N LEU A 133 25.79 0.70 -6.95
CA LEU A 133 25.73 2.00 -7.62
C LEU A 133 26.72 1.97 -8.80
N ASP A 134 26.24 1.72 -10.01
CA ASP A 134 26.97 2.10 -11.21
C ASP A 134 26.85 3.62 -11.31
N VAL A 135 27.82 4.29 -10.67
CA VAL A 135 28.13 5.69 -10.91
C VAL A 135 29.05 5.72 -12.12
N GLU A 136 28.50 6.02 -13.30
CA GLU A 136 29.24 6.58 -14.43
C GLU A 136 28.53 7.84 -14.95
#